data_AF-A0A9D1NNX7-F1
#
_entry.id   AF-A0A9D1NNX7-F1
#
_cell.length_a   1.000
_cell.length_b   1.000
_cell.length_c   1.000
_cell.angle_alpha   90.00
_cell.angle_beta   90.00
_cell.angle_gamma   90.00
#
_symmetry.space_group_name_H-M   'P 1'
#
loop_
_entity.id
_entity.type
_entity.pdbx_description
1 polymer ?
#
loop_
_entity_poly.entity_id
_entity_poly.type
_entity_poly.pdbx_seq_one_letter_code
_entity_poly.pdbx_strand_id
1 'polypeptide(L)'
;MASDNAKTALLCAYTLACAKQYAKAEGLILSDTELAKTPEAMDLLARIRVEQGDPAEARRLWQEIQALHPEHKPSRVALRNLGKPSRGGLWKAFAGAGKWGVLAAFALASLLWVGFFLLFGLTRDPAEAEPDVRRVTDVTWAGIPTGRDLAALGHWKGQAGWAQLSSDFFADPARSAHRAVLTTMVAETLGIPESRVFLGTAPDDAPEGQIRVELYR
;
A
#
# COMPACT_ATOMS: atom_id res chain seq x y z
N MET A 1 6.29 -31.77 34.59
CA MET A 1 5.17 -32.14 33.70
C MET A 1 4.04 -31.12 33.70
N ALA A 2 3.60 -30.58 34.85
CA ALA A 2 2.53 -29.55 34.87
C ALA A 2 2.86 -28.26 34.09
N SER A 3 4.12 -27.80 34.09
CA SER A 3 4.53 -26.57 33.39
C SER A 3 4.44 -26.66 31.86
N ASP A 4 4.63 -27.84 31.26
CA ASP A 4 4.62 -27.99 29.79
C ASP A 4 3.20 -28.00 29.25
N ASN A 5 2.27 -28.56 30.03
CA ASN A 5 0.84 -28.54 29.72
C ASN A 5 0.29 -27.11 29.76
N ALA A 6 0.67 -26.30 30.77
CA ALA A 6 0.24 -24.91 30.88
C ALA A 6 0.72 -24.05 29.69
N LYS A 7 1.98 -24.22 29.26
CA LYS A 7 2.51 -23.53 28.06
C LYS A 7 1.79 -23.95 26.79
N THR A 8 1.49 -25.24 26.65
CA THR A 8 0.74 -25.77 25.49
C THR A 8 -0.68 -25.22 25.47
N ALA A 9 -1.36 -25.17 26.62
CA ALA A 9 -2.70 -24.58 26.75
C ALA A 9 -2.70 -23.09 26.40
N LEU A 10 -1.69 -22.32 26.85
CA LEU A 10 -1.54 -20.91 26.51
C LEU A 10 -1.34 -20.69 24.99
N LEU A 11 -0.50 -21.50 24.36
CA LEU A 11 -0.30 -21.45 22.91
C LEU A 11 -1.60 -21.77 22.15
N CYS A 12 -2.35 -22.78 22.58
CA CYS A 12 -3.67 -23.09 22.03
C CYS A 12 -4.68 -21.95 22.24
N ALA A 13 -4.67 -21.30 23.41
CA ALA A 13 -5.52 -20.14 23.65
C ALA A 13 -5.16 -18.97 22.72
N TYR A 14 -3.86 -18.77 22.47
CA TYR A 14 -3.37 -17.75 21.55
C TYR A 14 -3.83 -18.01 20.11
N THR A 15 -3.72 -19.26 19.62
CA THR A 15 -4.19 -19.62 18.27
C THR A 15 -5.70 -19.45 18.13
N LEU A 16 -6.48 -19.82 19.15
CA LEU A 16 -7.92 -19.58 19.20
C LEU A 16 -8.27 -18.09 19.17
N ALA A 17 -7.53 -17.27 19.91
CA ALA A 17 -7.70 -15.81 19.91
C ALA A 17 -7.37 -15.20 18.52
N CYS A 18 -6.29 -15.64 17.86
CA CYS A 18 -5.97 -15.23 16.50
C CYS A 18 -7.07 -15.63 15.49
N ALA A 19 -7.71 -16.79 15.69
CA ALA A 19 -8.86 -17.23 14.92
C ALA A 19 -10.19 -16.53 15.29
N LYS A 20 -10.14 -15.50 16.14
CA LYS A 20 -11.30 -14.75 16.67
C LYS A 20 -12.29 -15.61 17.47
N GLN A 21 -11.88 -16.80 17.92
CA GLN A 21 -12.70 -17.68 18.76
C GLN A 21 -12.53 -17.34 20.24
N TYR A 22 -12.84 -16.09 20.59
CA TYR A 22 -12.53 -15.51 21.90
C TYR A 22 -13.15 -16.27 23.08
N ALA A 23 -14.41 -16.69 22.98
CA ALA A 23 -15.08 -17.44 24.05
C ALA A 23 -14.38 -18.78 24.35
N LYS A 24 -13.84 -19.45 23.33
CA LYS A 24 -13.09 -20.71 23.52
C LYS A 24 -11.70 -20.46 24.10
N ALA A 25 -11.03 -19.39 23.67
CA ALA A 25 -9.75 -18.99 24.22
C ALA A 25 -9.87 -18.65 25.71
N GLU A 26 -10.88 -17.86 26.11
CA GLU A 26 -11.18 -17.57 27.51
C GLU A 26 -11.51 -18.83 28.30
N GLY A 27 -12.39 -19.68 27.78
CA GLY A 27 -12.75 -20.93 28.45
C GLY A 27 -11.52 -21.83 28.69
N LEU A 28 -10.59 -21.87 27.74
CA LEU A 28 -9.36 -22.64 27.89
C LEU A 28 -8.43 -22.05 28.97
N ILE A 29 -8.27 -20.73 29.00
CA ILE A 29 -7.45 -20.05 30.02
C ILE A 29 -8.07 -20.21 31.42
N LEU A 30 -9.38 -20.02 31.54
CA LEU A 30 -10.10 -20.07 32.82
C LEU A 30 -10.34 -21.49 33.33
N SER A 31 -10.20 -22.50 32.47
CA SER A 31 -10.29 -23.92 32.87
C SER A 31 -9.16 -24.36 33.80
N ASP A 32 -8.03 -23.64 33.79
CA ASP A 32 -6.89 -23.87 34.67
C ASP A 32 -6.62 -22.61 35.50
N THR A 33 -6.93 -22.67 36.79
CA THR A 33 -6.79 -21.55 37.72
C THR A 33 -5.34 -21.11 37.94
N GLU A 34 -4.38 -22.00 37.74
CA GLU A 34 -2.96 -21.65 37.89
C GLU A 34 -2.44 -20.97 36.61
N LEU A 35 -2.88 -21.44 35.45
CA LEU A 35 -2.61 -20.76 34.17
C LEU A 35 -3.22 -19.36 34.16
N ALA A 36 -4.46 -19.20 34.62
CA ALA A 36 -5.17 -17.91 34.61
C ALA A 36 -4.48 -16.81 35.42
N LYS A 37 -3.62 -17.17 36.39
CA LYS A 37 -2.84 -16.22 37.21
C LYS A 37 -1.51 -15.82 36.57
N THR A 38 -1.10 -16.48 35.50
CA THR A 38 0.18 -16.15 34.84
C THR A 38 0.07 -14.80 34.13
N PRO A 39 1.12 -13.96 34.16
CA PRO A 39 1.08 -12.64 33.53
C PRO A 39 0.81 -12.73 32.02
N GLU A 40 1.26 -13.80 31.35
CA GLU A 40 1.03 -14.01 29.92
C GLU A 40 -0.44 -14.36 29.62
N ALA A 41 -1.07 -15.20 30.44
CA ALA A 41 -2.48 -15.54 30.27
C ALA A 41 -3.39 -14.34 30.57
N MET A 42 -3.07 -13.57 31.61
CA MET A 42 -3.77 -12.33 31.93
C MET A 42 -3.61 -11.27 30.82
N ASP A 43 -2.42 -11.15 30.22
CA ASP A 43 -2.20 -10.25 29.07
C ASP A 43 -3.05 -10.67 27.87
N LEU A 44 -3.12 -11.98 27.59
CA LEU A 44 -3.96 -12.51 26.52
C LEU A 44 -5.45 -12.27 26.77
N LEU A 45 -5.93 -12.50 28.00
CA LEU A 45 -7.32 -12.17 28.38
C LEU A 45 -7.61 -10.68 28.20
N ALA A 46 -6.71 -9.80 28.64
CA ALA A 46 -6.88 -8.36 28.48
C ALA A 46 -6.95 -7.94 27.00
N ARG A 47 -6.12 -8.53 26.12
CA ARG A 47 -6.21 -8.30 24.66
C ARG A 47 -7.54 -8.77 24.09
N ILE A 48 -8.01 -9.94 24.52
CA ILE A 48 -9.32 -10.47 24.09
C ILE A 48 -10.44 -9.50 24.49
N ARG A 49 -10.41 -8.94 25.70
CA ARG A 49 -11.39 -7.93 26.14
C ARG A 49 -11.38 -6.67 25.27
N VAL A 50 -10.20 -6.18 24.87
CA VAL A 50 -10.10 -5.07 23.90
C VAL A 50 -10.79 -5.40 22.59
N GLU A 51 -10.54 -6.60 22.04
CA GLU A 51 -11.14 -7.03 20.77
C GLU A 51 -12.66 -7.22 20.85
N GLN A 52 -13.17 -7.60 22.02
CA GLN A 52 -14.60 -7.69 22.32
C GLN A 52 -15.26 -6.33 22.56
N GLY A 53 -14.49 -5.24 22.61
CA GLY A 53 -15.02 -3.90 22.85
C GLY A 53 -15.16 -3.53 24.32
N ASP A 54 -14.50 -4.26 25.22
CA ASP A 54 -14.41 -3.95 26.65
C ASP A 54 -12.99 -3.49 27.05
N PRO A 55 -12.60 -2.25 26.68
CA PRO A 55 -11.29 -1.71 27.03
C PRO A 55 -11.18 -1.37 28.52
N ALA A 56 -12.30 -1.26 29.25
CA ALA A 56 -12.28 -0.95 30.68
C ALA A 56 -11.78 -2.16 31.47
N GLU A 57 -12.31 -3.34 31.16
CA GLU A 57 -11.86 -4.59 31.77
C GLU A 57 -10.42 -4.93 31.37
N ALA A 58 -10.05 -4.70 30.11
CA ALA A 58 -8.66 -4.83 29.66
C ALA A 58 -7.68 -3.95 30.46
N ARG A 59 -8.08 -2.70 30.75
CA ARG A 59 -7.28 -1.79 31.58
C ARG A 59 -7.06 -2.35 32.97
N ARG A 60 -8.13 -2.86 33.60
CA ARG A 60 -8.09 -3.45 34.95
C ARG A 60 -7.10 -4.60 35.00
N LEU A 61 -7.20 -5.54 34.05
CA LEU A 61 -6.31 -6.69 33.96
C LEU A 61 -4.85 -6.28 33.75
N TRP A 62 -4.56 -5.34 32.86
CA TRP A 62 -3.17 -4.88 32.67
C TRP A 62 -2.61 -4.11 33.86
N GLN A 63 -3.44 -3.38 34.61
CA GLN A 63 -3.03 -2.73 35.86
C GLN A 63 -2.72 -3.76 36.94
N GLU A 64 -3.52 -4.83 37.03
CA GLU A 64 -3.29 -5.93 37.96
C GLU A 64 -1.98 -6.67 37.65
N ILE A 65 -1.71 -6.94 36.37
CA ILE A 65 -0.40 -7.48 35.93
C ILE A 65 0.74 -6.56 36.33
N GLN A 66 0.60 -5.24 36.18
CA GLN A 66 1.66 -4.29 36.56
C GLN A 66 1.86 -4.21 38.08
N ALA A 67 0.82 -4.41 38.87
CA ALA A 67 0.92 -4.46 40.32
C ALA A 67 1.64 -5.71 40.81
N LEU A 68 1.40 -6.86 40.18
CA LEU A 68 1.99 -8.15 40.54
C LEU A 68 3.35 -8.41 39.87
N HIS A 69 3.54 -7.92 38.65
CA HIS A 69 4.70 -8.15 37.78
C HIS A 69 5.16 -6.85 37.09
N PRO A 70 5.81 -5.91 37.81
CA PRO A 70 6.26 -4.63 37.25
C PRO A 70 7.24 -4.75 36.08
N GLU A 71 7.96 -5.87 36.00
CA GLU A 71 8.90 -6.22 34.93
C GLU A 71 8.22 -6.59 33.61
N HIS A 72 6.92 -6.90 33.63
CA HIS A 72 6.17 -7.35 32.47
C HIS A 72 5.95 -6.19 31.47
N LYS A 73 6.91 -6.04 30.55
CA LYS A 73 6.93 -4.98 29.53
C LYS A 73 5.66 -4.91 28.65
N PRO A 74 5.06 -6.04 28.21
CA PRO A 74 3.91 -6.00 27.30
C PRO A 74 2.69 -5.25 27.87
N SER A 75 2.34 -5.49 29.14
CA SER A 75 1.17 -4.83 29.76
C SER A 75 1.38 -3.31 29.92
N ARG A 76 2.63 -2.86 30.18
CA ARG A 76 2.96 -1.42 30.23
C ARG A 76 2.76 -0.74 28.88
N VAL A 77 3.20 -1.39 27.81
CA VAL A 77 3.02 -0.89 26.44
C VAL A 77 1.53 -0.86 26.08
N ALA A 78 0.80 -1.90 26.47
CA ALA A 78 -0.63 -2.02 26.22
C ALA A 78 -1.43 -0.91 26.92
N LEU A 79 -1.17 -0.65 28.21
CA LEU A 79 -1.78 0.46 28.95
C LEU A 79 -1.52 1.83 28.31
N ARG A 80 -0.30 2.07 27.82
CA ARG A 80 0.06 3.32 27.14
C ARG A 80 -0.66 3.51 25.80
N ASN A 81 -1.04 2.40 25.16
CA ASN A 81 -1.71 2.42 23.86
C ASN A 81 -3.24 2.32 23.99
N LEU A 82 -3.75 1.89 25.14
CA LEU A 82 -5.17 1.78 25.42
C LEU A 82 -5.81 3.19 25.46
N GLY A 83 -6.67 3.48 24.49
CA GLY A 83 -7.33 4.78 24.33
C GLY A 83 -6.76 5.64 23.20
N LYS A 84 -5.66 5.22 22.54
CA LYS A 84 -5.32 5.78 21.24
C LYS A 84 -6.32 5.22 20.22
N PRO A 85 -6.94 6.04 19.35
CA PRO A 85 -7.81 5.53 18.31
C PRO A 85 -7.00 4.54 17.49
N SER A 86 -7.44 3.28 17.46
CA SER A 86 -6.83 2.33 16.55
C SER A 86 -7.01 2.90 15.15
N ARG A 87 -5.96 2.88 14.31
CA ARG A 87 -6.07 3.31 12.90
C ARG A 87 -7.15 2.50 12.14
N GLY A 88 -7.67 1.42 12.72
CA GLY A 88 -8.83 0.66 12.23
C GLY A 88 -10.20 1.09 12.79
N GLY A 89 -10.27 1.99 13.78
CA GLY A 89 -11.51 2.50 14.35
C GLY A 89 -12.30 3.40 13.40
N LEU A 90 -11.61 4.18 12.56
CA LEU A 90 -12.27 4.91 11.48
C LEU A 90 -13.00 3.94 10.53
N TRP A 91 -12.37 2.83 10.16
CA TRP A 91 -12.97 1.83 9.28
C TRP A 91 -14.15 1.09 9.92
N LYS A 92 -14.14 0.86 11.25
CA LYS A 92 -15.30 0.28 11.95
C LYS A 92 -16.48 1.26 12.05
N ALA A 93 -16.24 2.56 12.15
CA ALA A 93 -17.30 3.57 12.05
C ALA A 93 -17.95 3.60 10.65
N PHE A 94 -17.14 3.38 9.59
CA PHE A 94 -17.66 3.20 8.23
C PHE A 94 -18.35 1.83 8.00
N ALA A 95 -17.96 0.78 8.71
CA ALA A 95 -18.56 -0.55 8.60
C ALA A 95 -19.86 -0.72 9.41
N GLY A 96 -20.05 0.05 10.49
CA GLY A 96 -21.24 0.00 11.34
C GLY A 96 -22.44 0.80 10.82
N ALA A 97 -22.19 1.79 9.97
CA ALA A 97 -23.25 2.44 9.20
C ALA A 97 -23.49 1.57 7.96
N GLY A 98 -24.63 0.88 7.88
CA GLY A 98 -24.97 -0.03 6.77
C GLY A 98 -24.98 0.61 5.38
N LYS A 99 -25.95 0.30 4.52
CA LYS A 99 -25.99 0.83 3.13
C LYS A 99 -25.84 2.38 3.03
N TRP A 100 -26.21 3.09 4.08
CA TRP A 100 -26.09 4.55 4.20
C TRP A 100 -24.68 5.07 4.49
N GLY A 101 -23.82 4.30 5.17
CA GLY A 101 -22.45 4.70 5.48
C GLY A 101 -21.57 4.76 4.23
N VAL A 102 -21.77 3.79 3.33
CA VAL A 102 -21.09 3.76 2.02
C VAL A 102 -21.55 4.93 1.16
N LEU A 103 -22.85 5.22 1.10
CA LEU A 103 -23.38 6.36 0.35
C LEU A 103 -22.85 7.70 0.88
N ALA A 104 -22.78 7.87 2.20
CA ALA A 104 -22.22 9.08 2.80
C ALA A 104 -20.71 9.21 2.52
N ALA A 105 -19.96 8.10 2.55
CA ALA A 105 -18.54 8.10 2.21
C ALA A 105 -18.31 8.48 0.74
N PHE A 106 -19.10 7.93 -0.18
CA PHE A 106 -19.03 8.28 -1.61
C PHE A 106 -19.45 9.73 -1.87
N ALA A 107 -20.47 10.24 -1.17
CA ALA A 107 -20.91 11.63 -1.28
C ALA A 107 -19.86 12.61 -0.72
N LEU A 108 -19.19 12.26 0.38
CA LEU A 108 -18.11 13.08 0.93
C LEU A 108 -16.87 13.01 0.04
N ALA A 109 -16.54 11.83 -0.49
CA ALA A 109 -15.46 11.66 -1.44
C ALA A 109 -15.73 12.43 -2.74
N SER A 110 -16.96 12.44 -3.26
CA SER A 110 -17.31 13.22 -4.45
C SER A 110 -17.26 14.72 -4.18
N LEU A 111 -17.71 15.18 -3.02
CA LEU A 111 -17.56 16.58 -2.59
C LEU A 111 -16.10 17.00 -2.44
N LEU A 112 -15.26 16.14 -1.87
CA LEU A 112 -13.82 16.38 -1.78
C LEU A 112 -13.14 16.34 -3.15
N TRP A 113 -13.60 15.47 -4.05
CA TRP A 113 -13.06 15.37 -5.41
C TRP A 113 -13.45 16.58 -6.26
N VAL A 114 -14.70 17.05 -6.17
CA VAL A 114 -15.17 18.29 -6.81
C VAL A 114 -14.52 19.51 -6.18
N GLY A 115 -14.37 19.54 -4.86
CA GLY A 115 -13.65 20.59 -4.14
C GLY A 115 -12.18 20.63 -4.54
N PHE A 116 -11.52 19.48 -4.66
CA PHE A 116 -10.16 19.37 -5.19
C PHE A 116 -10.08 19.82 -6.64
N PHE A 117 -11.03 19.44 -7.50
CA PHE A 117 -11.08 19.91 -8.89
C PHE A 117 -11.37 21.41 -9.01
N LEU A 118 -12.14 21.99 -8.10
CA LEU A 118 -12.36 23.43 -8.07
C LEU A 118 -11.14 24.16 -7.52
N LEU A 119 -10.50 23.66 -6.47
CA LEU A 119 -9.34 24.30 -5.84
C LEU A 119 -8.07 24.16 -6.68
N PHE A 120 -7.85 23.00 -7.32
CA PHE A 120 -6.69 22.73 -8.19
C PHE A 120 -6.97 22.97 -9.68
N GLY A 121 -8.22 22.85 -10.13
CA GLY A 121 -8.59 23.14 -11.52
C GLY A 121 -8.75 24.62 -11.82
N LEU A 122 -9.02 25.48 -10.81
CA LEU A 122 -8.98 26.95 -10.98
C LEU A 122 -7.57 27.54 -10.85
N THR A 123 -6.58 26.77 -10.36
CA THR A 123 -5.17 27.19 -10.35
C THR A 123 -4.36 26.65 -11.52
N ARG A 124 -4.94 25.79 -12.37
CA ARG A 124 -4.38 25.59 -13.70
C ARG A 124 -4.79 26.81 -14.52
N ASP A 125 -3.86 27.74 -14.66
CA ASP A 125 -3.92 28.74 -15.72
C ASP A 125 -4.32 28.01 -17.01
N PRO A 126 -5.48 28.32 -17.64
CA PRO A 126 -5.78 27.86 -19.00
C PRO A 126 -4.81 28.47 -20.03
N ALA A 127 -3.78 29.18 -19.56
CA ALA A 127 -2.66 29.75 -20.29
C ALA A 127 -1.38 28.88 -20.28
N GLU A 128 -1.39 27.67 -19.70
CA GLU A 128 -0.49 26.63 -20.20
C GLU A 128 -1.02 26.19 -21.56
N ALA A 129 -0.62 26.98 -22.56
CA ALA A 129 -0.74 26.67 -23.97
C ALA A 129 -0.52 25.18 -24.17
N GLU A 130 -1.51 24.53 -24.79
CA GLU A 130 -1.34 23.27 -25.50
C GLU A 130 0.06 23.34 -26.13
N PRO A 131 1.06 22.61 -25.60
CA PRO A 131 2.39 22.70 -26.18
C PRO A 131 2.19 22.39 -27.66
N ASP A 132 2.76 23.21 -28.53
CA ASP A 132 2.78 22.94 -29.97
C ASP A 132 3.64 21.68 -30.15
N VAL A 133 3.05 20.53 -29.79
CA VAL A 133 3.62 19.19 -29.77
C VAL A 133 3.73 18.82 -31.23
N ARG A 134 4.79 19.32 -31.84
CA ARG A 134 5.15 18.91 -33.18
C ARG A 134 5.98 17.65 -33.03
N ARG A 135 5.41 16.56 -33.54
CA ARG A 135 6.15 15.33 -33.78
C ARG A 135 7.33 15.68 -34.68
N VAL A 136 8.54 15.49 -34.16
CA VAL A 136 9.79 15.83 -34.86
C VAL A 136 10.20 14.70 -35.78
N THR A 137 10.11 13.46 -35.30
CA THR A 137 10.49 12.27 -36.06
C THR A 137 9.92 11.00 -35.43
N ASP A 138 9.93 9.92 -36.20
CA ASP A 138 9.69 8.56 -35.74
C ASP A 138 10.83 7.62 -36.13
N VAL A 139 11.28 6.84 -35.17
CA VAL A 139 12.34 5.85 -35.33
C VAL A 139 11.79 4.48 -34.95
N THR A 140 12.00 3.49 -35.81
CA THR A 140 11.49 2.13 -35.58
C THR A 140 12.64 1.14 -35.49
N TRP A 141 12.62 0.30 -34.47
CA TRP A 141 13.59 -0.77 -34.26
C TRP A 141 12.92 -2.13 -34.39
N ALA A 142 13.58 -3.08 -35.05
CA ALA A 142 13.10 -4.45 -35.27
C ALA A 142 13.22 -5.36 -34.03
N GLY A 143 13.40 -4.79 -32.84
CA GLY A 143 13.62 -5.51 -31.59
C GLY A 143 14.16 -4.60 -30.49
N ILE A 144 14.74 -5.21 -29.45
CA ILE A 144 15.39 -4.48 -28.35
C ILE A 144 16.56 -3.68 -28.93
N PRO A 145 16.60 -2.35 -28.76
CA PRO A 145 17.65 -1.53 -29.34
C PRO A 145 19.00 -1.85 -28.71
N THR A 146 20.02 -1.88 -29.56
CA THR A 146 21.41 -1.98 -29.14
C THR A 146 21.95 -0.60 -28.75
N GLY A 147 23.12 -0.55 -28.10
CA GLY A 147 23.79 0.72 -27.81
C GLY A 147 24.08 1.56 -29.06
N ARG A 148 24.23 0.92 -30.24
CA ARG A 148 24.41 1.62 -31.52
C ARG A 148 23.13 2.30 -31.99
N ASP A 149 21.99 1.65 -31.80
CA ASP A 149 20.67 2.19 -32.17
C ASP A 149 20.31 3.38 -31.28
N LEU A 150 20.66 3.29 -29.99
CA LEU A 150 20.52 4.41 -29.06
C LEU A 150 21.47 5.56 -29.42
N ALA A 151 22.74 5.27 -29.74
CA ALA A 151 23.68 6.32 -30.16
C ALA A 151 23.18 7.10 -31.38
N ALA A 152 22.40 6.47 -32.26
CA ALA A 152 21.76 7.15 -33.38
C ALA A 152 20.75 8.21 -32.93
N LEU A 153 20.11 8.10 -31.75
CA LEU A 153 19.23 9.14 -31.21
C LEU A 153 19.99 10.35 -30.65
N GLY A 154 21.30 10.26 -30.44
CA GLY A 154 22.10 11.31 -29.83
C GLY A 154 22.08 12.65 -30.57
N HIS A 155 21.80 12.66 -31.89
CA HIS A 155 21.67 13.90 -32.65
C HIS A 155 20.42 14.72 -32.29
N TRP A 156 19.43 14.11 -31.64
CA TRP A 156 18.23 14.79 -31.12
C TRP A 156 18.39 15.31 -29.69
N LYS A 157 19.57 15.12 -29.08
CA LYS A 157 19.83 15.56 -27.70
C LYS A 157 19.65 17.07 -27.56
N GLY A 158 18.77 17.48 -26.65
CA GLY A 158 18.38 18.87 -26.44
C GLY A 158 17.43 19.47 -27.49
N GLN A 159 17.03 18.70 -28.51
CA GLN A 159 16.01 19.10 -29.49
C GLN A 159 14.63 18.52 -29.17
N ALA A 160 14.59 17.31 -28.63
CA ALA A 160 13.36 16.67 -28.17
C ALA A 160 13.00 17.15 -26.76
N GLY A 161 11.75 17.57 -26.57
CA GLY A 161 11.16 17.90 -25.28
C GLY A 161 10.65 16.68 -24.53
N TRP A 162 10.18 15.65 -25.25
CA TRP A 162 9.72 14.37 -24.70
C TRP A 162 9.79 13.23 -25.75
N ALA A 163 9.72 11.99 -25.29
CA ALA A 163 9.75 10.79 -26.13
C ALA A 163 8.64 9.81 -25.75
N GLN A 164 8.05 9.14 -26.74
CA GLN A 164 7.10 8.06 -26.54
C GLN A 164 7.64 6.78 -27.18
N LEU A 165 7.76 5.71 -26.38
CA LEU A 165 8.08 4.38 -26.88
C LEU A 165 6.80 3.55 -26.94
N SER A 166 6.50 3.02 -28.12
CA SER A 166 5.30 2.20 -28.36
C SER A 166 5.72 0.83 -28.87
N SER A 167 5.28 -0.24 -28.20
CA SER A 167 5.57 -1.63 -28.55
C SER A 167 4.63 -2.60 -27.84
N ASP A 168 4.32 -3.72 -28.48
CA ASP A 168 3.68 -4.89 -27.87
C ASP A 168 4.53 -5.47 -26.71
N PHE A 169 5.86 -5.33 -26.80
CA PHE A 169 6.82 -5.66 -25.75
C PHE A 169 6.45 -5.05 -24.39
N PHE A 170 5.84 -3.87 -24.38
CA PHE A 170 5.51 -3.15 -23.15
C PHE A 170 4.23 -3.63 -22.46
N ALA A 171 3.40 -4.42 -23.15
CA ALA A 171 2.18 -4.99 -22.60
C ALA A 171 2.47 -6.16 -21.64
N ASP A 172 3.60 -6.85 -21.79
CA ASP A 172 3.99 -8.00 -20.96
C ASP A 172 4.47 -7.57 -19.56
N PRO A 173 3.75 -7.94 -18.47
CA PRO A 173 4.15 -7.61 -17.11
C PRO A 173 5.52 -8.17 -16.71
N ALA A 174 5.92 -9.33 -17.26
CA ALA A 174 7.18 -10.00 -16.95
C ALA A 174 8.40 -9.18 -17.40
N ARG A 175 8.21 -8.18 -18.28
CA ARG A 175 9.27 -7.35 -18.86
C ARG A 175 9.41 -5.98 -18.18
N SER A 176 8.89 -5.83 -16.95
CA SER A 176 9.01 -4.57 -16.16
C SER A 176 10.44 -4.06 -16.01
N ALA A 177 11.40 -4.96 -15.74
CA ALA A 177 12.81 -4.57 -15.60
C ALA A 177 13.38 -4.00 -16.91
N HIS A 178 13.08 -4.64 -18.05
CA HIS A 178 13.53 -4.18 -19.36
C HIS A 178 12.91 -2.84 -19.75
N ARG A 179 11.65 -2.60 -19.38
CA ARG A 179 10.96 -1.31 -19.56
C ARG A 179 11.70 -0.18 -18.85
N ALA A 180 12.05 -0.37 -17.58
CA ALA A 180 12.76 0.64 -16.80
C ALA A 180 14.12 0.95 -17.41
N VAL A 181 14.91 -0.09 -17.72
CA VAL A 181 16.25 0.08 -18.33
C VAL A 181 16.17 0.83 -19.66
N LEU A 182 15.24 0.45 -20.54
CA LEU A 182 15.11 1.11 -21.83
C LEU A 182 14.67 2.58 -21.70
N THR A 183 13.77 2.87 -20.76
CA THR A 183 13.31 4.23 -20.47
C THR A 183 14.48 5.11 -20.01
N THR A 184 15.28 4.62 -19.07
CA THR A 184 16.49 5.31 -18.58
C THR A 184 17.48 5.55 -19.72
N MET A 185 17.78 4.53 -20.52
CA MET A 185 18.75 4.65 -21.62
C MET A 185 18.30 5.68 -22.68
N VAL A 186 17.01 5.71 -23.02
CA VAL A 186 16.47 6.72 -23.96
C VAL A 186 16.50 8.12 -23.35
N ALA A 187 16.13 8.27 -22.08
CA ALA A 187 16.17 9.53 -21.36
C ALA A 187 17.60 10.13 -21.32
N GLU A 188 18.59 9.32 -20.94
CA GLU A 188 20.00 9.71 -20.89
C GLU A 188 20.55 10.10 -22.26
N THR A 189 20.20 9.34 -23.29
CA THR A 189 20.64 9.56 -24.67
C THR A 189 20.10 10.88 -25.22
N LEU A 190 18.82 11.17 -24.99
CA LEU A 190 18.15 12.39 -25.43
C LEU A 190 18.43 13.60 -24.52
N GLY A 191 19.01 13.37 -23.33
CA GLY A 191 19.24 14.42 -22.33
C GLY A 191 17.95 15.00 -21.75
N ILE A 192 16.90 14.18 -21.64
CA ILE A 192 15.61 14.54 -21.05
C ILE A 192 15.39 13.78 -19.73
N PRO A 193 14.59 14.30 -18.79
CA PRO A 193 14.27 13.54 -17.57
C PRO A 193 13.42 12.30 -17.89
N GLU A 194 13.59 11.22 -17.11
CA GLU A 194 12.83 9.97 -17.27
C GLU A 194 11.31 10.17 -17.23
N SER A 195 10.83 11.17 -16.47
CA SER A 195 9.41 11.52 -16.38
C SER A 195 8.83 12.07 -17.70
N ARG A 196 9.67 12.32 -18.71
CA ARG A 196 9.28 12.76 -20.06
C ARG A 196 9.46 11.67 -21.11
N VAL A 197 9.64 10.42 -20.67
CA VAL A 197 9.66 9.24 -21.52
C VAL A 197 8.42 8.42 -21.21
N PHE A 198 7.52 8.30 -22.19
CA PHE A 198 6.24 7.63 -22.02
C PHE A 198 6.25 6.27 -22.70
N LEU A 199 5.62 5.28 -22.06
CA LEU A 199 5.42 3.96 -22.64
C LEU A 199 3.98 3.85 -23.13
N GLY A 200 3.81 3.67 -24.43
CA GLY A 200 2.53 3.47 -25.09
C GLY A 200 2.35 2.03 -25.56
N THR A 201 1.10 1.66 -25.82
CA THR A 201 0.80 0.45 -26.59
C THR A 201 1.13 0.69 -28.06
N ALA A 202 1.62 -0.35 -28.74
CA ALA A 202 1.79 -0.29 -30.19
C ALA A 202 0.43 0.02 -30.88
N PRO A 203 0.43 0.80 -31.97
CA PRO A 203 -0.77 0.96 -32.80
C PRO A 203 -1.11 -0.38 -33.46
N ASP A 204 -2.39 -0.55 -33.82
CA ASP A 204 -2.93 -1.82 -34.36
C ASP A 204 -2.23 -2.31 -35.63
N ASP A 205 -1.52 -1.44 -36.34
CA ASP A 205 -0.79 -1.71 -37.58
C ASP A 205 0.72 -1.98 -37.39
N ALA A 206 1.24 -1.92 -36.16
CA ALA A 206 2.65 -2.14 -35.89
C ALA A 206 3.03 -3.64 -36.03
N PRO A 207 4.15 -3.96 -36.72
CA PRO A 207 4.65 -5.34 -36.78
C PRO A 207 5.05 -5.85 -35.40
N GLU A 208 4.76 -7.13 -35.12
CA GLU A 208 5.06 -7.79 -33.86
C GLU A 208 6.55 -7.69 -33.50
N GLY A 209 6.86 -7.34 -32.25
CA GLY A 209 8.22 -7.19 -31.74
C GLY A 209 8.96 -5.92 -32.18
N GLN A 210 8.31 -4.98 -32.88
CA GLN A 210 8.92 -3.68 -33.18
C GLN A 210 8.74 -2.68 -32.03
N ILE A 211 9.77 -1.85 -31.81
CA ILE A 211 9.73 -0.73 -30.88
C ILE A 211 9.77 0.55 -31.70
N ARG A 212 8.69 1.34 -31.63
CA ARG A 212 8.61 2.67 -32.23
C ARG A 212 8.94 3.72 -31.19
N VAL A 213 9.81 4.67 -31.52
CA VAL A 213 10.13 5.83 -30.71
C VAL A 213 9.70 7.08 -31.45
N GLU A 214 8.79 7.82 -30.84
CA GLU A 214 8.27 9.07 -31.36
C GLU A 214 8.87 10.21 -30.53
N LEU A 215 9.52 11.15 -31.19
CA LEU A 215 10.14 12.30 -30.55
C LEU A 215 9.31 13.55 -30.80
N TYR A 216 9.13 14.34 -29.75
CA TYR A 216 8.32 15.55 -29.77
C TYR A 216 9.11 16.71 -29.22
N ARG A 217 8.87 17.92 -29.75
CA ARG A 217 9.50 19.15 -29.28
C ARG A 217 8.59 19.92 -28.33
#